data_AF-A0A662RLZ8-F1
#
_entry.id   AF-A0A662RLZ8-F1
#
_cell.length_a   1.000
_cell.length_b   1.000
_cell.length_c   1.000
_cell.angle_alpha   90.00
_cell.angle_beta   90.00
_cell.angle_gamma   90.00
#
_symmetry.space_group_name_H-M   'P 1'
#
loop_
_entity.id
_entity.type
_entity.pdbx_description
1 polymer ?
#
loop_
_entity_poly.entity_id
_entity_poly.type
_entity_poly.pdbx_seq_one_letter_code
_entity_poly.pdbx_strand_id
1 'polypeptide(L)'
;GSPFYLSCPHVIALNLNGQLSPWVTAKDVALKVLELFTTRGNVGRVFEYMGEGVKTLSVPERATIANMGAECGVTTSVFPSDDNTLQFLRAQHRAHDWIELKADDDDPDSDDYEDSVEIDLNEIVPLAACPHSPDNIKPVAELEGMEVNQVCIGSCTNSSFKDLMTVAKMLEGKKVHPDVELVVAPGSRQVLENIAMAGGLTSLINAGARIAECTCGFCIGNSYSPATDAVSLRTSNRNFMGRSGTKSAKVYLVSPETAAAAAIAGRITDPRELGLKYPDIELPEQFYIDDSMILQPARASATGVKVEVEVYRGPNIGSPPSFSPLPDTISGLVTIKVGDNITTDHIIPAGSRMKYRSNIAKYAEFVFEPLDRQFYKRASETMRKGKHNIIVAGDSYGQGSSREHAALCPAFLGVKAVIAKSFERIHMANLINFGILPLIFDTKSDYNLIDRGDELEIPNIRRRLSNNEQIAVRDKSKGGHEFKVCTQLTKRERSIILAGGLLPYIKEGIKGGGERG
;
A
#
# COMPACT_ATOMS: atom_id res chain seq x y z
N GLY A 1 -9.99 -21.41 5.90
CA GLY A 1 -10.19 -21.10 4.48
C GLY A 1 -11.60 -20.61 4.22
N SER A 2 -12.02 -19.53 4.88
CA SER A 2 -13.27 -18.85 4.49
C SER A 2 -13.02 -18.07 3.20
N PRO A 3 -14.01 -17.90 2.30
CA PRO A 3 -13.83 -17.13 1.06
C PRO A 3 -13.39 -15.69 1.33
N PHE A 4 -12.50 -15.18 0.50
CA PHE A 4 -12.21 -13.75 0.39
C PHE A 4 -13.23 -13.11 -0.55
N TYR A 5 -13.77 -11.95 -0.16
CA TYR A 5 -14.82 -11.27 -0.92
C TYR A 5 -14.26 -9.97 -1.48
N LEU A 6 -14.49 -9.74 -2.76
CA LEU A 6 -14.08 -8.55 -3.50
C LEU A 6 -15.24 -8.14 -4.42
N SER A 7 -15.49 -6.83 -4.54
CA SER A 7 -16.42 -6.33 -5.58
C SER A 7 -15.84 -6.67 -6.95
N CYS A 8 -16.65 -7.23 -7.84
CA CYS A 8 -16.23 -7.53 -9.20
C CYS A 8 -15.73 -6.22 -9.86
N PRO A 9 -14.44 -6.13 -10.23
CA PRO A 9 -13.91 -4.91 -10.80
C PRO A 9 -14.28 -4.79 -12.27
N HIS A 10 -14.31 -3.56 -12.78
CA HIS A 10 -14.25 -3.29 -14.20
C HIS A 10 -12.82 -3.45 -14.71
N VAL A 11 -12.62 -3.77 -15.98
CA VAL A 11 -11.29 -3.97 -16.58
C VAL A 11 -11.06 -2.91 -17.64
N ILE A 12 -9.90 -2.25 -17.60
CA ILE A 12 -9.44 -1.34 -18.65
C ILE A 12 -8.30 -2.03 -19.40
N ALA A 13 -8.42 -2.11 -20.72
CA ALA A 13 -7.37 -2.61 -21.60
C ALA A 13 -6.30 -1.53 -21.81
N LEU A 14 -5.04 -1.88 -21.56
CA LEU A 14 -3.87 -1.05 -21.86
C LEU A 14 -3.10 -1.72 -22.99
N ASN A 15 -3.35 -1.27 -24.22
CA ASN A 15 -2.72 -1.83 -25.41
C ASN A 15 -1.35 -1.19 -25.64
N LEU A 16 -0.28 -1.99 -25.48
CA LEU A 16 1.09 -1.57 -25.65
C LEU A 16 1.57 -1.91 -27.06
N ASN A 17 1.98 -0.90 -27.83
CA ASN A 17 2.52 -1.05 -29.17
C ASN A 17 3.99 -0.64 -29.24
N GLY A 18 4.72 -1.15 -30.23
CA GLY A 18 6.12 -0.79 -30.43
C GLY A 18 7.06 -1.41 -29.39
N GLN A 19 8.21 -0.77 -29.16
CA GLN A 19 9.20 -1.22 -28.19
C GLN A 19 9.93 -0.04 -27.54
N LEU A 20 10.42 -0.23 -26.32
CA LEU A 20 11.19 0.80 -25.63
C LEU A 20 12.55 1.05 -26.31
N SER A 21 12.88 2.33 -26.48
CA SER A 21 14.21 2.75 -26.93
C SER A 21 15.26 2.61 -25.81
N PRO A 22 16.56 2.51 -26.14
CA PRO A 22 17.62 2.55 -25.14
C PRO A 22 17.48 3.76 -24.20
N TRP A 23 17.77 3.56 -22.91
CA TRP A 23 17.60 4.53 -21.81
C TRP A 23 16.17 4.84 -21.38
N VAL A 24 15.16 4.31 -22.09
CA VAL A 24 13.76 4.35 -21.68
C VAL A 24 13.40 3.01 -21.07
N THR A 25 12.69 3.02 -19.96
CA THR A 25 12.53 1.86 -19.09
C THR A 25 11.07 1.57 -18.77
N ALA A 26 10.81 0.40 -18.21
CA ALA A 26 9.49 0.07 -17.67
C ALA A 26 9.00 1.05 -16.60
N LYS A 27 9.92 1.75 -15.91
CA LYS A 27 9.56 2.83 -15.00
C LYS A 27 8.89 3.98 -15.74
N ASP A 28 9.38 4.33 -16.92
CA ASP A 28 8.83 5.42 -17.72
C ASP A 28 7.44 5.04 -18.27
N VAL A 29 7.23 3.78 -18.65
CA VAL A 29 5.88 3.26 -18.98
C VAL A 29 4.93 3.41 -17.78
N ALA A 30 5.37 3.02 -16.60
CA ALA A 30 4.58 3.16 -15.37
C ALA A 30 4.23 4.62 -15.06
N LEU A 31 5.18 5.54 -15.25
CA LEU A 31 4.95 6.98 -15.09
C LEU A 31 4.00 7.51 -16.17
N LYS A 32 4.09 7.03 -17.42
CA LYS A 32 3.17 7.39 -18.50
C LYS A 32 1.73 6.95 -18.19
N VAL A 33 1.54 5.73 -17.70
CA VAL A 33 0.22 5.26 -17.25
C VAL A 33 -0.30 6.14 -16.11
N LEU A 34 0.55 6.52 -15.17
CA LEU A 34 0.15 7.37 -14.05
C LEU A 34 -0.16 8.82 -14.47
N GLU A 35 0.48 9.34 -15.53
CA GLU A 35 0.12 10.61 -16.17
C GLU A 35 -1.30 10.56 -16.75
N LEU A 36 -1.66 9.46 -17.42
CA LEU A 36 -2.97 9.29 -18.07
C LEU A 36 -4.11 9.09 -17.05
N PHE A 37 -3.89 8.25 -16.04
CA PHE A 37 -4.93 7.83 -15.12
C PHE A 37 -4.95 8.61 -13.81
N THR A 38 -3.88 9.34 -13.49
CA THR A 38 -3.68 10.07 -12.22
C THR A 38 -3.77 9.20 -10.98
N THR A 39 -3.62 9.78 -9.80
CA THR A 39 -3.78 9.08 -8.51
C THR A 39 -5.24 8.87 -8.08
N ARG A 40 -6.23 9.32 -8.88
CA ARG A 40 -7.66 9.35 -8.51
C ARG A 40 -8.53 8.89 -9.67
N GLY A 41 -9.72 8.36 -9.34
CA GLY A 41 -10.75 8.03 -10.33
C GLY A 41 -10.80 6.57 -10.78
N ASN A 42 -9.84 5.73 -10.38
CA ASN A 42 -9.73 4.34 -10.89
C ASN A 42 -10.11 3.26 -9.86
N VAL A 43 -10.81 3.64 -8.79
CA VAL A 43 -11.22 2.71 -7.73
C VAL A 43 -12.23 1.72 -8.28
N GLY A 44 -12.03 0.43 -8.01
CA GLY A 44 -12.91 -0.63 -8.52
C GLY A 44 -12.57 -1.07 -9.94
N ARG A 45 -11.46 -0.60 -10.50
CA ARG A 45 -10.95 -1.02 -11.81
C ARG A 45 -9.71 -1.90 -11.70
N VAL A 46 -9.42 -2.66 -12.74
CA VAL A 46 -8.19 -3.43 -12.96
C VAL A 46 -7.59 -2.98 -14.28
N PHE A 47 -6.26 -2.89 -14.32
CA PHE A 47 -5.55 -2.68 -15.58
C PHE A 47 -5.07 -4.01 -16.13
N GLU A 48 -5.46 -4.31 -17.36
CA GLU A 48 -4.99 -5.48 -18.09
C GLU A 48 -4.13 -5.02 -19.25
N TYR A 49 -2.86 -5.43 -19.26
CA TYR A 49 -1.91 -5.02 -20.29
C TYR A 49 -1.87 -6.05 -21.41
N MET A 50 -2.00 -5.57 -22.64
CA MET A 50 -2.04 -6.36 -23.87
C MET A 50 -1.27 -5.70 -25.01
N GLY A 51 -1.34 -6.26 -26.21
CA GLY A 51 -0.63 -5.75 -27.39
C GLY A 51 0.75 -6.35 -27.61
N GLU A 52 1.29 -6.13 -28.81
CA GLU A 52 2.58 -6.68 -29.25
C GLU A 52 3.77 -6.18 -28.41
N GLY A 53 3.67 -4.97 -27.87
CA GLY A 53 4.69 -4.38 -26.99
C GLY A 53 4.88 -5.14 -25.67
N VAL A 54 3.89 -5.91 -25.22
CA VAL A 54 4.03 -6.78 -24.03
C VAL A 54 5.15 -7.80 -24.22
N LYS A 55 5.31 -8.33 -25.44
CA LYS A 55 6.33 -9.35 -25.77
C LYS A 55 7.76 -8.80 -25.67
N THR A 56 7.94 -7.48 -25.72
CA THR A 56 9.25 -6.84 -25.61
C THR A 56 9.67 -6.57 -24.17
N LEU A 57 8.78 -6.78 -23.20
CA LEU A 57 9.02 -6.50 -21.78
C LEU A 57 9.28 -7.80 -21.01
N SER A 58 10.39 -7.83 -20.28
CA SER A 58 10.72 -8.92 -19.35
C SER A 58 9.78 -8.97 -18.14
N VAL A 59 9.72 -10.11 -17.44
CA VAL A 59 8.88 -10.24 -16.24
C VAL A 59 9.19 -9.19 -15.15
N PRO A 60 10.45 -8.86 -14.83
CA PRO A 60 10.74 -7.77 -13.90
C PRO A 60 10.23 -6.40 -14.37
N GLU A 61 10.32 -6.10 -15.67
CA GLU A 61 9.81 -4.85 -16.25
C GLU A 61 8.27 -4.78 -16.15
N ARG A 62 7.58 -5.88 -16.48
CA ARG A 62 6.12 -6.00 -16.27
C ARG A 62 5.74 -5.82 -14.80
N ALA A 63 6.53 -6.40 -13.89
CA ALA A 63 6.33 -6.26 -12.45
C ALA A 63 6.52 -4.80 -11.99
N THR A 64 7.48 -4.05 -12.54
CA THR A 64 7.62 -2.60 -12.28
C THR A 64 6.36 -1.83 -12.67
N ILE A 65 5.83 -2.09 -13.87
CA ILE A 65 4.62 -1.42 -14.38
C ILE A 65 3.40 -1.78 -13.52
N ALA A 66 3.16 -3.07 -13.28
CA ALA A 66 2.05 -3.54 -12.47
C ALA A 66 2.14 -3.07 -11.01
N ASN A 67 3.34 -2.98 -10.43
CA ASN A 67 3.57 -2.46 -9.08
C ASN A 67 3.05 -1.03 -8.93
N MET A 68 3.33 -0.18 -9.93
CA MET A 68 2.94 1.23 -9.92
C MET A 68 1.49 1.48 -10.32
N GLY A 69 0.78 0.47 -10.83
CA GLY A 69 -0.69 0.52 -10.93
C GLY A 69 -1.36 0.82 -9.58
N ALA A 70 -0.74 0.40 -8.47
CA ALA A 70 -1.23 0.72 -7.13
C ALA A 70 -1.32 2.24 -6.87
N GLU A 71 -0.47 3.05 -7.51
CA GLU A 71 -0.50 4.51 -7.40
C GLU A 71 -1.63 5.15 -8.21
N CYS A 72 -2.14 4.47 -9.25
CA CYS A 72 -3.35 4.87 -9.98
C CYS A 72 -4.63 4.60 -9.17
N GLY A 73 -4.53 3.84 -8.08
CA GLY A 73 -5.68 3.46 -7.23
C GLY A 73 -6.49 2.28 -7.76
N VAL A 74 -6.00 1.57 -8.78
CA VAL A 74 -6.62 0.33 -9.27
C VAL A 74 -6.52 -0.80 -8.25
N THR A 75 -7.41 -1.78 -8.40
CA THR A 75 -7.47 -2.98 -7.56
C THR A 75 -6.23 -3.84 -7.75
N THR A 76 -5.83 -4.04 -9.00
CA THR A 76 -4.58 -4.69 -9.39
C THR A 76 -4.27 -4.37 -10.87
N SER A 77 -3.11 -4.82 -11.31
CA SER A 77 -2.61 -4.72 -12.67
C SER A 77 -2.07 -6.09 -13.09
N VAL A 78 -2.39 -6.55 -14.29
CA VAL A 78 -2.02 -7.89 -14.76
C VAL A 78 -1.47 -7.85 -16.18
N PHE A 79 -0.48 -8.71 -16.43
CA PHE A 79 0.05 -9.03 -17.75
C PHE A 79 -0.22 -10.52 -18.05
N PRO A 80 -0.32 -10.91 -19.32
CA PRO A 80 -0.44 -12.31 -19.70
C PRO A 80 0.77 -13.14 -19.26
N SER A 81 0.53 -14.43 -18.99
CA SER A 81 1.57 -15.43 -18.81
C SER A 81 1.91 -16.05 -20.16
N ASP A 82 3.02 -15.61 -20.75
CA ASP A 82 3.50 -15.94 -22.09
C ASP A 82 4.93 -16.53 -22.04
N ASP A 83 5.61 -16.57 -23.20
CA ASP A 83 6.97 -17.07 -23.34
C ASP A 83 7.99 -16.35 -22.44
N ASN A 84 7.90 -15.02 -22.25
CA ASN A 84 8.78 -14.31 -21.33
C ASN A 84 8.60 -14.79 -19.89
N THR A 85 7.37 -15.14 -19.55
CA THR A 85 7.01 -15.71 -18.24
C THR A 85 7.59 -17.12 -18.08
N LEU A 86 7.53 -17.94 -19.13
CA LEU A 86 8.18 -19.25 -19.17
C LEU A 86 9.71 -19.15 -19.04
N GLN A 87 10.37 -18.23 -19.75
CA GLN A 87 11.82 -18.05 -19.65
C GLN A 87 12.24 -17.58 -18.25
N PHE A 88 11.49 -16.65 -17.66
CA PHE A 88 11.75 -16.22 -16.29
C PHE A 88 11.60 -17.37 -15.28
N LEU A 89 10.55 -18.18 -15.41
CA LEU A 89 10.36 -19.34 -14.54
C LEU A 89 11.42 -20.42 -14.78
N ARG A 90 11.88 -20.65 -16.02
CA ARG A 90 13.03 -21.51 -16.32
C ARG A 90 14.29 -21.06 -15.60
N ALA A 91 14.62 -19.78 -15.69
CA ALA A 91 15.79 -19.20 -15.02
C ALA A 91 15.72 -19.32 -13.49
N GLN A 92 14.51 -19.50 -12.93
CA GLN A 92 14.25 -19.73 -11.52
C GLN A 92 14.04 -21.22 -11.15
N HIS A 93 14.32 -22.16 -12.06
CA HIS A 93 14.15 -23.61 -11.88
C HIS A 93 12.69 -24.06 -11.69
N ARG A 94 11.74 -23.29 -12.24
CA ARG A 94 10.30 -23.45 -12.07
C ARG A 94 9.52 -23.58 -13.39
N ALA A 95 10.19 -24.03 -14.45
CA ALA A 95 9.56 -24.21 -15.76
C ALA A 95 8.30 -25.11 -15.73
N HIS A 96 8.27 -26.08 -14.82
CA HIS A 96 7.16 -27.02 -14.64
C HIS A 96 5.92 -26.38 -13.99
N ASP A 97 6.06 -25.21 -13.36
CA ASP A 97 4.95 -24.45 -12.78
C ASP A 97 4.29 -23.51 -13.81
N TRP A 98 4.88 -23.35 -14.99
CA TRP A 98 4.38 -22.42 -15.98
C TRP A 98 3.10 -22.94 -16.64
N ILE A 99 2.14 -22.04 -16.79
CA ILE A 99 0.95 -22.20 -17.61
C ILE A 99 0.76 -20.94 -18.45
N GLU A 100 0.37 -21.11 -19.71
CA GLU A 100 -0.05 -19.99 -20.53
C GLU A 100 -1.38 -19.44 -19.99
N LEU A 101 -1.45 -18.12 -19.81
CA LEU A 101 -2.65 -17.40 -19.41
C LEU A 101 -2.75 -16.14 -20.26
N LYS A 102 -3.83 -16.03 -21.01
CA LYS A 102 -4.11 -14.90 -21.90
C LYS A 102 -5.60 -14.54 -21.79
N ALA A 103 -5.94 -13.34 -22.24
CA ALA A 103 -7.32 -12.94 -22.43
C ALA A 103 -7.99 -13.85 -23.47
N ASP A 104 -9.31 -14.04 -23.33
CA ASP A 104 -10.10 -14.82 -24.28
C ASP A 104 -10.28 -14.05 -25.59
N ASP A 105 -10.39 -12.72 -25.52
CA ASP A 105 -10.39 -11.78 -26.65
C ASP A 105 -9.12 -10.91 -26.60
N ASP A 106 -8.42 -10.80 -27.72
CA ASP A 106 -7.25 -9.93 -27.87
C ASP A 106 -7.58 -8.57 -28.51
N ASP A 107 -8.86 -8.30 -28.77
CA ASP A 107 -9.38 -6.99 -29.15
C ASP A 107 -9.55 -6.09 -27.91
N PRO A 108 -8.75 -5.00 -27.78
CA PRO A 108 -8.87 -4.06 -26.67
C PRO A 108 -10.24 -3.35 -26.65
N ASP A 109 -10.97 -3.32 -27.76
CA ASP A 109 -12.28 -2.67 -27.90
C ASP A 109 -13.45 -3.67 -27.76
N SER A 110 -13.19 -4.90 -27.30
CA SER A 110 -14.23 -5.90 -27.03
C SER A 110 -15.16 -5.50 -25.88
N ASP A 111 -16.39 -6.05 -25.87
CA ASP A 111 -17.41 -5.79 -24.85
C ASP A 111 -17.01 -6.27 -23.43
N ASP A 112 -15.88 -6.98 -23.30
CA ASP A 112 -15.32 -7.44 -22.02
C ASP A 112 -14.57 -6.32 -21.25
N TYR A 113 -14.17 -5.24 -21.94
CA TYR A 113 -13.47 -4.10 -21.35
C TYR A 113 -14.40 -2.90 -21.14
N GLU A 114 -14.23 -2.20 -20.01
CA GLU A 114 -14.96 -0.94 -19.74
C GLU A 114 -14.45 0.20 -20.62
N ASP A 115 -13.14 0.20 -20.91
CA ASP A 115 -12.45 1.22 -21.68
C ASP A 115 -11.11 0.65 -22.19
N SER A 116 -10.54 1.30 -23.21
CA SER A 116 -9.27 0.91 -23.82
C SER A 116 -8.35 2.12 -23.98
N VAL A 117 -7.04 1.92 -23.80
CA VAL A 117 -6.03 2.96 -23.98
C VAL A 117 -4.83 2.42 -24.74
N GLU A 118 -4.50 3.10 -25.82
CA GLU A 118 -3.32 2.85 -26.65
C GLU A 118 -2.08 3.56 -26.10
N ILE A 119 -0.97 2.84 -25.96
CA ILE A 119 0.32 3.39 -25.54
C ILE A 119 1.41 2.92 -26.51
N ASP A 120 1.95 3.86 -27.29
CA ASP A 120 3.12 3.60 -28.15
C ASP A 120 4.42 3.71 -27.33
N LEU A 121 5.09 2.58 -27.14
CA LEU A 121 6.36 2.48 -26.40
C LEU A 121 7.50 3.22 -27.10
N ASN A 122 7.43 3.46 -28.42
CA ASN A 122 8.46 4.18 -29.16
C ASN A 122 8.48 5.68 -28.82
N GLU A 123 7.34 6.25 -28.40
CA GLU A 123 7.19 7.68 -28.12
C GLU A 123 7.58 8.04 -26.67
N ILE A 124 7.73 7.04 -25.80
CA ILE A 124 8.07 7.26 -24.39
C ILE A 124 9.52 7.74 -24.29
N VAL A 125 9.71 8.78 -23.48
CA VAL A 125 11.03 9.34 -23.12
C VAL A 125 11.32 9.09 -21.65
N PRO A 126 12.55 9.32 -21.14
CA PRO A 126 12.79 9.29 -19.70
C PRO A 126 11.89 10.29 -18.96
N LEU A 127 11.14 9.81 -17.96
CA LEU A 127 10.17 10.57 -17.19
C LEU A 127 10.55 10.64 -15.71
N ALA A 128 10.01 11.66 -15.03
CA ALA A 128 10.14 11.84 -13.60
C ALA A 128 8.80 12.24 -12.97
N ALA A 129 8.42 11.59 -11.87
CA ALA A 129 7.35 12.11 -11.01
C ALA A 129 7.92 13.18 -10.06
N CYS A 130 7.48 14.41 -10.22
CA CYS A 130 7.86 15.55 -9.41
C CYS A 130 7.15 15.54 -8.04
N PRO A 131 7.76 16.10 -6.98
CA PRO A 131 7.11 16.21 -5.69
C PRO A 131 5.84 17.08 -5.76
N HIS A 132 4.84 16.90 -4.90
CA HIS A 132 4.70 15.85 -3.89
C HIS A 132 3.59 14.86 -4.24
N SER A 133 3.50 14.47 -5.51
CA SER A 133 2.51 13.52 -6.00
C SER A 133 3.12 12.63 -7.08
N PRO A 134 2.85 11.31 -7.08
CA PRO A 134 3.45 10.43 -8.06
C PRO A 134 2.88 10.64 -9.47
N ASP A 135 1.71 11.28 -9.62
CA ASP A 135 1.11 11.67 -10.92
C ASP A 135 1.55 13.05 -11.45
N ASN A 136 2.45 13.76 -10.75
CA ASN A 136 3.02 15.02 -11.25
C ASN A 136 4.19 14.72 -12.22
N ILE A 137 3.87 14.20 -13.40
CA ILE A 137 4.85 13.67 -14.35
C ILE A 137 5.44 14.77 -15.22
N LYS A 138 6.75 14.71 -15.46
CA LYS A 138 7.47 15.54 -16.44
C LYS A 138 8.56 14.75 -17.16
N PRO A 139 8.88 15.09 -18.42
CA PRO A 139 10.12 14.65 -19.07
C PRO A 139 11.35 15.02 -18.24
N VAL A 140 12.32 14.12 -18.14
CA VAL A 140 13.59 14.37 -17.44
C VAL A 140 14.33 15.57 -18.04
N ALA A 141 14.23 15.76 -19.37
CA ALA A 141 14.81 16.89 -20.08
C ALA A 141 14.32 18.26 -19.56
N GLU A 142 13.09 18.37 -19.03
CA GLU A 142 12.59 19.63 -18.45
C GLU A 142 13.18 19.93 -17.06
N LEU A 143 13.73 18.92 -16.39
CA LEU A 143 14.29 19.01 -15.04
C LEU A 143 15.82 19.08 -15.05
N GLU A 144 16.43 18.98 -16.22
CA GLU A 144 17.87 18.92 -16.40
C GLU A 144 18.57 20.15 -15.80
N GLY A 145 19.72 19.92 -15.16
CA GLY A 145 20.46 20.99 -14.48
C GLY A 145 20.14 21.14 -13.00
N MET A 146 19.02 20.62 -12.50
CA MET A 146 18.65 20.71 -11.08
C MET A 146 19.63 19.92 -10.21
N GLU A 147 20.26 20.57 -9.24
CA GLU A 147 21.19 19.92 -8.30
C GLU A 147 20.50 18.79 -7.51
N VAL A 148 21.23 17.69 -7.32
CA VAL A 148 20.76 16.51 -6.58
C VAL A 148 21.64 16.31 -5.36
N ASN A 149 21.04 16.00 -4.22
CA ASN A 149 21.77 15.77 -2.97
C ASN A 149 21.79 14.29 -2.59
N GLN A 150 20.77 13.53 -3.00
CA GLN A 150 20.65 12.12 -2.65
C GLN A 150 20.04 11.33 -3.81
N VAL A 151 20.58 10.15 -4.05
CA VAL A 151 20.05 9.17 -5.00
C VAL A 151 19.84 7.84 -4.28
N CYS A 152 18.62 7.32 -4.31
CA CYS A 152 18.30 6.02 -3.73
C CYS A 152 17.75 5.08 -4.81
N ILE A 153 18.56 4.11 -5.21
CA ILE A 153 18.22 3.10 -6.21
C ILE A 153 17.83 1.81 -5.50
N GLY A 154 16.81 1.13 -6.01
CA GLY A 154 16.32 -0.13 -5.47
C GLY A 154 14.84 -0.10 -5.11
N SER A 155 14.50 -0.69 -3.96
CA SER A 155 13.13 -1.01 -3.52
C SER A 155 12.45 -2.10 -4.36
N CYS A 156 11.28 -2.57 -3.96
CA CYS A 156 10.57 -3.61 -4.71
C CYS A 156 10.18 -3.21 -6.15
N THR A 157 10.16 -1.91 -6.48
CA THR A 157 9.74 -1.42 -7.80
C THR A 157 10.85 -1.56 -8.87
N ASN A 158 12.10 -1.25 -8.54
CA ASN A 158 13.23 -1.25 -9.49
C ASN A 158 14.53 -1.71 -8.79
N SER A 159 14.63 -3.00 -8.55
CA SER A 159 15.80 -3.64 -7.93
C SER A 159 16.04 -5.06 -8.46
N SER A 160 15.61 -5.32 -9.70
CA SER A 160 15.90 -6.59 -10.36
C SER A 160 17.41 -6.72 -10.64
N PHE A 161 17.84 -7.93 -11.02
CA PHE A 161 19.21 -8.15 -11.47
C PHE A 161 19.59 -7.20 -12.62
N LYS A 162 18.72 -7.07 -13.63
CA LYS A 162 18.93 -6.17 -14.79
C LYS A 162 19.08 -4.71 -14.34
N ASP A 163 18.18 -4.23 -13.48
CA ASP A 163 18.22 -2.84 -12.98
C ASP A 163 19.57 -2.55 -12.32
N LEU A 164 19.97 -3.39 -11.37
CA LEU A 164 21.17 -3.15 -10.58
C LEU A 164 22.46 -3.38 -11.35
N MET A 165 22.49 -4.34 -12.28
CA MET A 165 23.63 -4.53 -13.18
C MET A 165 23.78 -3.38 -14.17
N THR A 166 22.69 -2.83 -14.69
CA THR A 166 22.71 -1.64 -15.55
C THR A 166 23.35 -0.46 -14.80
N VAL A 167 22.88 -0.19 -13.58
CA VAL A 167 23.45 0.85 -12.71
C VAL A 167 24.93 0.58 -12.40
N ALA A 168 25.29 -0.65 -12.07
CA ALA A 168 26.67 -1.04 -11.82
C ALA A 168 27.58 -0.81 -13.03
N LYS A 169 27.10 -1.09 -14.24
CA LYS A 169 27.83 -0.85 -15.50
C LYS A 169 27.94 0.63 -15.85
N MET A 170 26.91 1.43 -15.58
CA MET A 170 27.01 2.88 -15.75
C MET A 170 28.05 3.52 -14.82
N LEU A 171 28.19 2.98 -13.61
CA LEU A 171 29.11 3.47 -12.58
C LEU A 171 30.52 2.85 -12.66
N GLU A 172 30.74 1.85 -13.52
CA GLU A 172 32.02 1.16 -13.65
C GLU A 172 33.14 2.16 -14.04
N GLY A 173 34.20 2.18 -13.24
CA GLY A 173 35.34 3.11 -13.42
C GLY A 173 35.05 4.58 -13.08
N LYS A 174 33.87 4.91 -12.56
CA LYS A 174 33.48 6.28 -12.17
C LYS A 174 33.41 6.41 -10.64
N LYS A 175 33.22 7.65 -10.18
CA LYS A 175 32.91 7.99 -8.79
C LYS A 175 31.62 8.80 -8.76
N VAL A 176 30.79 8.56 -7.75
CA VAL A 176 29.62 9.38 -7.45
C VAL A 176 30.08 10.81 -7.20
N HIS A 177 29.30 11.79 -7.66
CA HIS A 177 29.57 13.20 -7.44
C HIS A 177 29.71 13.49 -5.93
N PRO A 178 30.70 14.28 -5.48
CA PRO A 178 31.01 14.46 -4.05
C PRO A 178 29.84 15.02 -3.23
N ASP A 179 28.93 15.76 -3.86
CA ASP A 179 27.74 16.35 -3.21
C ASP A 179 26.50 15.43 -3.23
N VAL A 180 26.61 14.22 -3.78
CA VAL A 180 25.52 13.25 -3.87
C VAL A 180 25.76 12.05 -2.96
N GLU A 181 24.81 11.78 -2.07
CA GLU A 181 24.74 10.49 -1.39
C GLU A 181 24.05 9.44 -2.29
N LEU A 182 24.79 8.43 -2.73
CA LEU A 182 24.21 7.28 -3.45
C LEU A 182 23.96 6.09 -2.51
N VAL A 183 22.71 5.62 -2.49
CA VAL A 183 22.25 4.43 -1.75
C VAL A 183 21.69 3.41 -2.74
N VAL A 184 22.07 2.15 -2.59
CA VAL A 184 21.53 1.03 -3.39
C VAL A 184 20.95 -0.03 -2.47
N ALA A 185 19.64 -0.31 -2.61
CA ALA A 185 18.92 -1.31 -1.82
C ALA A 185 18.40 -2.45 -2.71
N PRO A 186 19.08 -3.62 -2.74
CA PRO A 186 18.62 -4.78 -3.49
C PRO A 186 17.26 -5.28 -2.99
N GLY A 187 16.43 -5.80 -3.91
CA GLY A 187 15.08 -6.27 -3.58
C GLY A 187 15.03 -7.58 -2.81
N SER A 188 16.08 -8.40 -2.94
CA SER A 188 16.20 -9.68 -2.26
C SER A 188 17.67 -10.06 -2.08
N ARG A 189 17.90 -11.01 -1.16
CA ARG A 189 19.21 -11.65 -1.01
C ARG A 189 19.69 -12.30 -2.31
N GLN A 190 18.78 -12.98 -3.00
CA GLN A 190 19.06 -13.62 -4.29
C GLN A 190 19.61 -12.62 -5.30
N VAL A 191 18.98 -11.46 -5.47
CA VAL A 191 19.48 -10.43 -6.40
C VAL A 191 20.86 -9.94 -5.95
N LEU A 192 21.06 -9.65 -4.66
CA LEU A 192 22.34 -9.20 -4.12
C LEU A 192 23.47 -10.22 -4.40
N GLU A 193 23.21 -11.52 -4.23
CA GLU A 193 24.17 -12.58 -4.51
C GLU A 193 24.51 -12.67 -6.00
N ASN A 194 23.49 -12.63 -6.87
CA ASN A 194 23.69 -12.72 -8.31
C ASN A 194 24.47 -11.51 -8.85
N ILE A 195 24.17 -10.29 -8.41
CA ILE A 195 24.97 -9.11 -8.82
C ILE A 195 26.40 -9.14 -8.26
N ALA A 196 26.61 -9.75 -7.08
CA ALA A 196 27.93 -9.92 -6.52
C ALA A 196 28.76 -10.91 -7.36
N MET A 197 28.18 -12.04 -7.73
CA MET A 197 28.81 -13.04 -8.61
C MET A 197 29.10 -12.49 -10.01
N ALA A 198 28.23 -11.61 -10.52
CA ALA A 198 28.43 -10.92 -11.80
C ALA A 198 29.39 -9.71 -11.70
N GLY A 199 29.98 -9.44 -10.54
CA GLY A 199 30.93 -8.33 -10.31
C GLY A 199 30.28 -6.94 -10.16
N GLY A 200 28.96 -6.82 -10.31
CA GLY A 200 28.24 -5.56 -10.18
C GLY A 200 28.35 -4.93 -8.79
N LEU A 201 28.34 -5.75 -7.73
CA LEU A 201 28.50 -5.24 -6.36
C LEU A 201 29.83 -4.50 -6.17
N THR A 202 30.92 -5.01 -6.75
CA THR A 202 32.23 -4.38 -6.69
C THR A 202 32.23 -3.03 -7.41
N SER A 203 31.60 -2.92 -8.58
CA SER A 203 31.47 -1.65 -9.30
C SER A 203 30.69 -0.60 -8.50
N LEU A 204 29.59 -1.01 -7.84
CA LEU A 204 28.80 -0.11 -7.00
C LEU A 204 29.60 0.42 -5.80
N ILE A 205 30.29 -0.47 -5.08
CA ILE A 205 31.15 -0.09 -3.93
C ILE A 205 32.28 0.82 -4.40
N ASN A 206 32.95 0.46 -5.50
CA ASN A 206 34.04 1.26 -6.06
C ASN A 206 33.57 2.65 -6.49
N ALA A 207 32.34 2.81 -6.96
CA ALA A 207 31.79 4.11 -7.29
C ALA A 207 31.49 4.99 -6.06
N GLY A 208 31.39 4.39 -4.86
CA GLY A 208 31.05 5.08 -3.61
C GLY A 208 29.61 4.88 -3.16
N ALA A 209 28.89 3.91 -3.73
CA ALA A 209 27.53 3.60 -3.30
C ALA A 209 27.49 2.98 -1.89
N ARG A 210 26.50 3.37 -1.09
CA ARG A 210 26.17 2.71 0.17
C ARG A 210 25.19 1.58 -0.10
N ILE A 211 25.62 0.34 0.12
CA ILE A 211 24.76 -0.84 -0.05
C ILE A 211 23.89 -1.01 1.19
N ALA A 212 22.57 -0.88 1.03
CA ALA A 212 21.59 -1.03 2.08
C ALA A 212 21.12 -2.50 2.21
N GLU A 213 20.55 -2.84 3.36
CA GLU A 213 19.93 -4.15 3.58
C GLU A 213 18.77 -4.40 2.61
N CYS A 214 18.52 -5.68 2.28
CA CYS A 214 17.43 -6.13 1.42
C CYS A 214 16.06 -5.99 2.13
N THR A 215 15.61 -4.75 2.29
CA THR A 215 14.38 -4.37 3.00
C THR A 215 13.71 -3.17 2.31
N CYS A 216 12.52 -2.77 2.76
CA CYS A 216 11.87 -1.56 2.23
C CYS A 216 12.70 -0.28 2.44
N GLY A 217 13.47 -0.19 3.54
CA GLY A 217 14.36 0.94 3.87
C GLY A 217 13.79 2.33 3.52
N PHE A 218 14.53 3.04 2.66
CA PHE A 218 14.21 4.42 2.26
C PHE A 218 12.83 4.57 1.59
N CYS A 219 12.27 3.52 0.96
CA CYS A 219 10.97 3.58 0.27
C CYS A 219 9.82 3.92 1.22
N ILE A 220 9.93 3.51 2.49
CA ILE A 220 8.93 3.80 3.54
C ILE A 220 9.38 4.91 4.50
N GLY A 221 10.48 5.60 4.20
CA GLY A 221 11.06 6.63 5.08
C GLY A 221 11.78 6.05 6.30
N ASN A 222 12.20 4.78 6.26
CA ASN A 222 12.97 4.16 7.32
C ASN A 222 14.46 4.15 6.93
N SER A 223 15.26 4.99 7.60
CA SER A 223 16.65 5.30 7.24
C SER A 223 16.80 6.10 5.94
N TYR A 224 18.00 6.67 5.73
CA TYR A 224 18.35 7.48 4.57
C TYR A 224 17.38 8.65 4.33
N SER A 225 17.02 9.34 5.43
CA SER A 225 16.28 10.59 5.35
C SER A 225 17.15 11.67 4.69
N PRO A 226 16.65 12.37 3.67
CA PRO A 226 17.40 13.44 3.02
C PRO A 226 17.48 14.67 3.95
N ALA A 227 18.42 15.57 3.68
CA ALA A 227 18.51 16.85 4.38
C ALA A 227 17.27 17.74 4.13
N THR A 228 17.10 18.77 4.96
CA THR A 228 16.04 19.78 4.78
C THR A 228 16.11 20.38 3.37
N ASP A 229 14.97 20.44 2.70
CA ASP A 229 14.78 21.00 1.34
C ASP A 229 15.58 20.32 0.21
N ALA A 230 16.27 19.21 0.52
CA ALA A 230 17.12 18.50 -0.42
C ALA A 230 16.32 17.84 -1.55
N VAL A 231 16.93 17.81 -2.73
CA VAL A 231 16.45 17.05 -3.89
C VAL A 231 16.94 15.61 -3.77
N SER A 232 15.99 14.67 -3.71
CA SER A 232 16.26 13.23 -3.63
C SER A 232 15.61 12.50 -4.79
N LEU A 233 16.42 11.85 -5.62
CA LEU A 233 15.92 10.96 -6.68
C LEU A 233 15.77 9.55 -6.12
N ARG A 234 14.61 8.92 -6.35
CA ARG A 234 14.34 7.57 -5.87
C ARG A 234 13.71 6.71 -6.95
N THR A 235 14.12 5.45 -7.04
CA THR A 235 13.52 4.49 -7.98
C THR A 235 12.32 3.73 -7.38
N SER A 236 11.82 4.20 -6.23
CA SER A 236 10.59 3.71 -5.59
C SER A 236 9.33 4.25 -6.26
N ASN A 237 8.15 3.92 -5.73
CA ASN A 237 6.86 4.27 -6.32
C ASN A 237 6.10 5.44 -5.65
N ARG A 238 6.54 5.97 -4.51
CA ARG A 238 5.80 7.05 -3.79
C ARG A 238 6.67 8.22 -3.35
N ASN A 239 6.23 9.44 -3.61
CA ASN A 239 6.90 10.69 -3.23
C ASN A 239 5.99 11.71 -2.52
N PHE A 240 4.92 11.26 -1.86
CA PHE A 240 4.05 12.13 -1.06
C PHE A 240 4.82 12.93 -0.01
N MET A 241 4.30 14.11 0.35
CA MET A 241 4.90 15.02 1.32
C MET A 241 5.30 14.29 2.63
N GLY A 242 6.56 14.40 3.04
CA GLY A 242 7.10 13.80 4.26
C GLY A 242 7.31 12.28 4.23
N ARG A 243 7.06 11.59 3.10
CA ARG A 243 7.23 10.14 2.95
C ARG A 243 8.66 9.66 3.26
N SER A 244 9.68 10.47 2.96
CA SER A 244 11.09 10.13 3.12
C SER A 244 11.64 10.33 4.54
N GLY A 245 10.81 10.72 5.51
CA GLY A 245 11.22 11.02 6.89
C GLY A 245 11.56 12.50 7.13
N THR A 246 11.84 13.27 6.08
CA THR A 246 12.05 14.73 6.15
C THR A 246 10.91 15.44 5.43
N LYS A 247 10.14 16.28 6.15
CA LYS A 247 8.90 16.86 5.61
C LYS A 247 9.14 17.71 4.37
N SER A 248 10.16 18.57 4.36
CA SER A 248 10.38 19.52 3.27
C SER A 248 11.20 18.97 2.09
N ALA A 249 11.63 17.71 2.15
CA ALA A 249 12.44 17.12 1.11
C ALA A 249 11.67 16.93 -0.19
N LYS A 250 12.33 17.26 -1.30
CA LYS A 250 11.78 17.19 -2.66
C LYS A 250 12.15 15.86 -3.29
N VAL A 251 11.26 14.88 -3.15
CA VAL A 251 11.46 13.52 -3.67
C VAL A 251 10.92 13.42 -5.10
N TYR A 252 11.79 13.05 -6.03
CA TYR A 252 11.42 12.75 -7.41
C TYR A 252 11.50 11.24 -7.63
N LEU A 253 10.55 10.68 -8.39
CA LEU A 253 10.58 9.27 -8.78
C LEU A 253 11.09 9.17 -10.21
N VAL A 254 12.14 8.37 -10.42
CA VAL A 254 12.82 8.23 -11.72
C VAL A 254 13.22 6.78 -11.96
N SER A 255 13.66 6.44 -13.18
CA SER A 255 14.26 5.15 -13.51
C SER A 255 15.65 4.97 -12.84
N PRO A 256 16.13 3.72 -12.67
CA PRO A 256 17.51 3.46 -12.23
C PRO A 256 18.57 4.15 -13.08
N GLU A 257 18.35 4.25 -14.39
CA GLU A 257 19.25 4.87 -15.36
C GLU A 257 19.33 6.39 -15.14
N THR A 258 18.19 7.07 -15.03
CA THR A 258 18.16 8.51 -14.70
C THR A 258 18.76 8.78 -13.32
N ALA A 259 18.49 7.91 -12.34
CA ALA A 259 19.07 8.01 -11.01
C ALA A 259 20.61 7.87 -11.04
N ALA A 260 21.13 6.88 -11.78
CA ALA A 260 22.56 6.67 -11.92
C ALA A 260 23.25 7.80 -12.69
N ALA A 261 22.61 8.31 -13.76
CA ALA A 261 23.09 9.48 -14.50
C ALA A 261 23.24 10.70 -13.57
N ALA A 262 22.24 10.95 -12.74
CA ALA A 262 22.28 12.05 -11.77
C ALA A 262 23.32 11.84 -10.66
N ALA A 263 23.53 10.60 -10.21
CA ALA A 263 24.57 10.27 -9.24
C ALA A 263 25.98 10.55 -9.78
N ILE A 264 26.19 10.36 -11.09
CA ILE A 264 27.45 10.69 -11.76
C ILE A 264 27.59 12.21 -11.95
N ALA A 265 26.51 12.88 -12.38
CA ALA A 265 26.55 14.28 -12.78
C ALA A 265 26.41 15.31 -11.63
N GLY A 266 25.87 14.92 -10.48
CA GLY A 266 25.55 15.82 -9.37
C GLY A 266 24.24 16.61 -9.55
N ARG A 267 23.52 16.36 -10.64
CA ARG A 267 22.30 17.07 -11.05
C ARG A 267 21.40 16.13 -11.84
N ILE A 268 20.12 16.44 -11.96
CA ILE A 268 19.21 15.72 -12.86
C ILE A 268 19.77 15.84 -14.29
N THR A 269 19.90 14.70 -14.96
CA THR A 269 20.49 14.57 -16.30
C THR A 269 19.71 13.51 -17.05
N ASP A 270 19.38 13.79 -18.30
CA ASP A 270 18.79 12.77 -19.19
C ASP A 270 19.84 11.68 -19.44
N PRO A 271 19.55 10.40 -19.15
CA PRO A 271 20.52 9.33 -19.32
C PRO A 271 21.05 9.18 -20.76
N ARG A 272 20.29 9.66 -21.76
CA ARG A 272 20.70 9.66 -23.17
C ARG A 272 21.86 10.62 -23.47
N GLU A 273 21.99 11.69 -22.68
CA GLU A 273 23.01 12.75 -22.87
C GLU A 273 24.32 12.46 -22.11
N LEU A 274 24.39 11.34 -21.39
CA LEU A 274 25.55 11.00 -20.55
C LEU A 274 26.80 10.56 -21.36
N GLY A 275 26.67 10.41 -22.68
CA GLY A 275 27.76 9.96 -23.56
C GLY A 275 28.20 8.52 -23.31
N LEU A 276 27.38 7.73 -22.61
CA LEU A 276 27.61 6.31 -22.41
C LEU A 276 26.91 5.50 -23.52
N LYS A 277 27.48 4.35 -23.86
CA LYS A 277 26.73 3.33 -24.59
C LYS A 277 25.76 2.67 -23.60
N TYR A 278 24.51 2.46 -23.98
CA TYR A 278 23.55 1.74 -23.15
C TYR A 278 24.12 0.36 -22.78
N PRO A 279 24.20 0.00 -21.48
CA PRO A 279 24.73 -1.30 -21.07
C PRO A 279 23.83 -2.43 -21.55
N ASP A 280 24.41 -3.35 -22.31
CA ASP A 280 23.73 -4.60 -22.68
C ASP A 280 23.92 -5.61 -21.54
N ILE A 281 22.85 -5.86 -20.79
CA ILE A 281 22.88 -6.78 -19.64
C ILE A 281 22.28 -8.11 -20.07
N GLU A 282 23.14 -9.09 -20.27
CA GLU A 282 22.73 -10.48 -20.47
C GLU A 282 22.16 -11.05 -19.17
N LEU A 283 20.93 -11.56 -19.22
CA LEU A 283 20.34 -12.30 -18.12
C LEU A 283 20.98 -13.70 -18.07
N PRO A 284 21.30 -14.22 -16.86
CA PRO A 284 21.82 -15.57 -16.76
C PRO A 284 20.74 -16.58 -17.16
N GLU A 285 21.15 -17.69 -17.80
CA GLU A 285 20.23 -18.80 -18.13
C GLU A 285 19.55 -19.38 -16.87
N GLN A 286 20.26 -19.32 -15.73
CA GLN A 286 19.79 -19.73 -14.42
C GLN A 286 20.32 -18.77 -13.36
N PHE A 287 19.44 -18.31 -12.46
CA PHE A 287 19.85 -17.54 -11.30
C PHE A 287 20.46 -18.46 -10.25
N TYR A 288 21.46 -17.96 -9.52
CA TYR A 288 21.85 -18.59 -8.26
C TYR A 288 20.68 -18.47 -7.27
N ILE A 289 20.24 -19.59 -6.72
CA ILE A 289 19.14 -19.69 -5.75
C ILE A 289 19.68 -20.31 -4.47
N ASP A 290 19.55 -19.58 -3.36
CA ASP A 290 19.82 -20.10 -2.04
C ASP A 290 18.61 -19.84 -1.13
N ASP A 291 17.93 -20.92 -0.77
CA ASP A 291 16.75 -20.91 0.11
C ASP A 291 17.10 -21.35 1.54
N SER A 292 18.38 -21.45 1.90
CA SER A 292 18.83 -21.91 3.23
C SER A 292 18.30 -21.07 4.40
N MET A 293 17.94 -19.80 4.15
CA MET A 293 17.32 -18.92 5.14
C MET A 293 15.79 -19.05 5.22
N ILE A 294 15.16 -19.85 4.35
CA ILE A 294 13.72 -20.14 4.42
C ILE A 294 13.49 -21.19 5.50
N LEU A 295 12.91 -20.77 6.61
CA LEU A 295 12.44 -21.69 7.65
C LEU A 295 11.24 -22.47 7.11
N GLN A 296 11.46 -23.75 6.80
CA GLN A 296 10.39 -24.64 6.37
C GLN A 296 9.39 -24.86 7.51
N PRO A 297 8.09 -24.98 7.21
CA PRO A 297 7.11 -25.41 8.20
C PRO A 297 7.56 -26.71 8.88
N ALA A 298 7.29 -26.87 10.18
CA ALA A 298 7.52 -28.13 10.87
C ALA A 298 6.87 -29.27 10.07
N ARG A 299 7.57 -30.41 9.91
CA ARG A 299 7.19 -31.57 9.05
C ARG A 299 5.87 -32.24 9.49
N ALA A 300 4.75 -31.54 9.31
CA ALA A 300 3.43 -31.87 9.81
C ALA A 300 2.34 -31.81 8.73
N SER A 301 2.62 -31.22 7.57
CA SER A 301 1.56 -30.81 6.64
C SER A 301 1.18 -31.84 5.58
N ALA A 302 1.91 -32.95 5.43
CA ALA A 302 1.59 -33.98 4.43
C ALA A 302 0.70 -35.12 4.96
N THR A 303 0.65 -35.35 6.28
CA THR A 303 -0.02 -36.52 6.89
C THR A 303 -1.20 -36.17 7.79
N GLY A 304 -1.57 -34.88 7.89
CA GLY A 304 -2.67 -34.42 8.76
C GLY A 304 -2.35 -34.49 10.26
N VAL A 305 -1.11 -34.82 10.65
CA VAL A 305 -0.68 -34.87 12.04
C VAL A 305 -0.42 -33.45 12.54
N LYS A 306 -1.20 -33.01 13.54
CA LYS A 306 -0.99 -31.73 14.21
C LYS A 306 0.32 -31.77 14.99
N VAL A 307 1.39 -31.17 14.46
CA VAL A 307 2.61 -30.95 15.22
C VAL A 307 2.40 -29.75 16.13
N GLU A 308 2.48 -29.99 17.44
CA GLU A 308 2.50 -28.90 18.41
C GLU A 308 3.85 -28.21 18.36
N VAL A 309 3.84 -26.95 17.93
CA VAL A 309 5.00 -26.06 17.96
C VAL A 309 4.80 -25.08 19.10
N GLU A 310 5.77 -25.01 20.00
CA GLU A 310 5.77 -23.98 21.04
C GLU A 310 5.95 -22.60 20.39
N VAL A 311 4.98 -21.71 20.58
CA VAL A 311 5.04 -20.34 20.05
C VAL A 311 5.56 -19.40 21.15
N TYR A 312 6.83 -19.01 21.07
CA TYR A 312 7.42 -18.04 21.97
C TYR A 312 6.82 -16.65 21.76
N ARG A 313 6.37 -16.02 22.85
CA ARG A 313 5.80 -14.67 22.85
C ARG A 313 6.61 -13.77 23.77
N GLY A 314 7.28 -12.77 23.20
CA GLY A 314 7.95 -11.73 23.96
C GLY A 314 6.96 -10.72 24.59
N PRO A 315 7.43 -9.76 25.42
CA PRO A 315 6.57 -8.80 26.11
C PRO A 315 5.78 -7.86 25.18
N ASN A 316 6.22 -7.73 23.92
CA ASN A 316 5.52 -6.95 22.88
C ASN A 316 4.52 -7.78 22.05
N ILE A 317 4.23 -9.02 22.45
CA ILE A 317 3.20 -9.87 21.84
C ILE A 317 2.11 -10.09 22.89
N GLY A 318 1.00 -9.37 22.74
CA GLY A 318 -0.16 -9.45 23.63
C GLY A 318 -1.17 -10.50 23.19
N SER A 319 -2.13 -10.79 24.05
CA SER A 319 -3.31 -11.58 23.67
C SER A 319 -4.19 -10.80 22.70
N PRO A 320 -4.68 -11.42 21.62
CA PRO A 320 -5.67 -10.80 20.74
C PRO A 320 -6.93 -10.42 21.52
N PRO A 321 -7.53 -9.24 21.28
CA PRO A 321 -8.77 -8.86 21.95
C PRO A 321 -9.96 -9.68 21.44
N SER A 322 -10.98 -9.81 22.29
CA SER A 322 -12.28 -10.38 21.93
C SER A 322 -13.33 -9.28 21.93
N PHE A 323 -14.24 -9.33 20.96
CA PHE A 323 -15.31 -8.33 20.81
C PHE A 323 -16.67 -8.96 21.09
N SER A 324 -17.54 -8.19 21.74
CA SER A 324 -18.93 -8.55 22.00
C SER A 324 -19.83 -8.21 20.81
N PRO A 325 -20.94 -8.96 20.64
CA PRO A 325 -21.99 -8.62 19.67
C PRO A 325 -22.46 -7.17 19.81
N LEU A 326 -23.01 -6.62 18.71
CA LEU A 326 -23.61 -5.28 18.73
C LEU A 326 -24.72 -5.23 19.79
N PRO A 327 -24.73 -4.27 20.74
CA PRO A 327 -25.81 -4.17 21.72
C PRO A 327 -27.12 -3.72 21.05
N ASP A 328 -28.27 -3.95 21.69
CA ASP A 328 -29.57 -3.44 21.21
C ASP A 328 -29.64 -1.91 21.14
N THR A 329 -28.93 -1.24 22.03
CA THR A 329 -28.77 0.22 22.06
C THR A 329 -27.30 0.56 22.29
N ILE A 330 -26.76 1.46 21.47
CA ILE A 330 -25.44 2.06 21.75
C ILE A 330 -25.70 3.32 22.57
N SER A 331 -25.24 3.35 23.83
CA SER A 331 -25.19 4.56 24.65
C SER A 331 -23.73 4.89 24.97
N GLY A 332 -23.25 6.05 24.54
CA GLY A 332 -21.83 6.38 24.61
C GLY A 332 -21.52 7.87 24.62
N LEU A 333 -20.27 8.20 24.89
CA LEU A 333 -19.77 9.57 24.85
C LEU A 333 -19.00 9.83 23.55
N VAL A 334 -19.11 11.05 23.02
CA VAL A 334 -18.25 11.53 21.94
C VAL A 334 -16.86 11.80 22.51
N THR A 335 -15.97 10.82 22.41
CA THR A 335 -14.65 10.85 23.07
C THR A 335 -13.66 11.76 22.33
N ILE A 336 -13.90 11.96 21.04
CA ILE A 336 -13.20 12.90 20.17
C ILE A 336 -14.10 13.32 19.00
N LYS A 337 -13.95 14.57 18.57
CA LYS A 337 -14.47 15.11 17.31
C LYS A 337 -13.29 15.60 16.49
N VAL A 338 -13.18 15.13 15.24
CA VAL A 338 -12.06 15.45 14.33
C VAL A 338 -12.59 16.00 13.01
N GLY A 339 -11.78 16.81 12.33
CA GLY A 339 -12.13 17.44 11.05
C GLY A 339 -12.09 16.49 9.86
N ASP A 340 -11.93 17.06 8.67
CA ASP A 340 -11.82 16.33 7.42
C ASP A 340 -10.40 15.75 7.21
N ASN A 341 -10.25 14.78 6.30
CA ASN A 341 -8.97 14.20 5.85
C ASN A 341 -8.12 13.58 6.97
N ILE A 342 -8.76 12.91 7.92
CA ILE A 342 -8.06 12.24 9.01
C ILE A 342 -7.47 10.93 8.51
N THR A 343 -6.15 10.89 8.40
CA THR A 343 -5.41 9.70 7.95
C THR A 343 -5.33 8.61 9.02
N THR A 344 -5.01 7.38 8.62
CA THR A 344 -4.70 6.31 9.57
C THR A 344 -3.47 6.60 10.43
N ASP A 345 -2.53 7.46 9.97
CA ASP A 345 -1.41 7.95 10.78
C ASP A 345 -1.85 8.93 11.88
N HIS A 346 -2.91 9.72 11.63
CA HIS A 346 -3.52 10.53 12.68
C HIS A 346 -4.27 9.67 13.71
N ILE A 347 -4.94 8.60 13.27
CA ILE A 347 -5.68 7.69 14.15
C ILE A 347 -4.72 6.84 14.99
N ILE A 348 -3.70 6.25 14.37
CA ILE A 348 -2.69 5.44 15.04
C ILE A 348 -1.32 5.69 14.40
N PRO A 349 -0.40 6.42 15.08
CA PRO A 349 0.87 6.76 14.46
C PRO A 349 1.75 5.52 14.21
N ALA A 350 2.46 5.53 13.09
CA ALA A 350 3.48 4.55 12.75
C ALA A 350 4.82 4.85 13.45
N GLY A 351 5.93 4.74 12.72
CA GLY A 351 7.29 5.05 13.19
C GLY A 351 7.69 4.21 14.40
N SER A 352 8.22 4.86 15.44
CA SER A 352 8.74 4.19 16.65
C SER A 352 7.68 3.40 17.44
N ARG A 353 6.38 3.59 17.15
CA ARG A 353 5.28 2.86 17.81
C ARG A 353 5.01 1.49 17.18
N MET A 354 5.49 1.24 15.95
CA MET A 354 5.25 -0.01 15.23
C MET A 354 5.80 -1.25 15.95
N LYS A 355 6.76 -1.08 16.87
CA LYS A 355 7.23 -2.17 17.73
C LYS A 355 6.15 -2.78 18.64
N TYR A 356 5.04 -2.07 18.86
CA TYR A 356 3.90 -2.54 19.66
C TYR A 356 2.77 -3.12 18.80
N ARG A 357 2.96 -3.30 17.49
CA ARG A 357 1.90 -3.74 16.57
C ARG A 357 1.24 -5.06 16.97
N SER A 358 1.98 -5.94 17.65
CA SER A 358 1.49 -7.23 18.18
C SER A 358 1.03 -7.17 19.64
N ASN A 359 1.08 -6.01 20.29
CA ASN A 359 0.56 -5.76 21.64
C ASN A 359 -0.52 -4.67 21.56
N ILE A 360 -1.76 -5.08 21.26
CA ILE A 360 -2.88 -4.17 21.03
C ILE A 360 -3.16 -3.28 22.25
N ALA A 361 -3.09 -3.83 23.46
CA ALA A 361 -3.29 -3.06 24.68
C ALA A 361 -2.28 -1.91 24.80
N LYS A 362 -1.01 -2.19 24.52
CA LYS A 362 0.03 -1.16 24.53
C LYS A 362 -0.09 -0.18 23.36
N TYR A 363 -0.39 -0.68 22.16
CA TYR A 363 -0.48 0.18 20.99
C TYR A 363 -1.70 1.11 21.06
N ALA A 364 -2.78 0.68 21.70
CA ALA A 364 -3.97 1.48 21.92
C ALA A 364 -3.72 2.75 22.75
N GLU A 365 -2.65 2.80 23.55
CA GLU A 365 -2.24 4.02 24.28
C GLU A 365 -1.95 5.21 23.35
N PHE A 366 -1.63 4.94 22.08
CA PHE A 366 -1.25 5.95 21.10
C PHE A 366 -2.37 6.35 20.13
N VAL A 367 -3.58 5.83 20.31
CA VAL A 367 -4.72 6.19 19.47
C VAL A 367 -4.98 7.70 19.57
N PHE A 368 -5.00 8.36 18.42
CA PHE A 368 -5.08 9.81 18.25
C PHE A 368 -3.97 10.62 18.93
N GLU A 369 -2.82 10.02 19.30
CA GLU A 369 -1.70 10.75 19.94
C GLU A 369 -1.31 12.06 19.21
N PRO A 370 -1.24 12.12 17.87
CA PRO A 370 -0.92 13.36 17.16
C PRO A 370 -1.98 14.46 17.27
N LEU A 371 -3.25 14.10 17.51
CA LEU A 371 -4.38 15.03 17.55
C LEU A 371 -4.85 15.35 18.97
N ASP A 372 -4.87 14.35 19.85
CA ASP A 372 -5.34 14.45 21.23
C ASP A 372 -4.67 13.39 22.12
N ARG A 373 -3.58 13.79 22.78
CA ARG A 373 -2.79 12.93 23.68
C ARG A 373 -3.58 12.41 24.90
N GLN A 374 -4.75 12.97 25.19
CA GLN A 374 -5.60 12.56 26.31
C GLN A 374 -6.69 11.56 25.89
N PHE A 375 -6.80 11.23 24.59
CA PHE A 375 -7.82 10.31 24.08
C PHE A 375 -7.82 8.96 24.81
N TYR A 376 -6.66 8.30 24.91
CA TYR A 376 -6.54 6.99 25.57
C TYR A 376 -7.09 7.01 27.01
N LYS A 377 -6.72 8.03 27.79
CA LYS A 377 -7.16 8.17 29.18
C LYS A 377 -8.68 8.34 29.25
N ARG A 378 -9.25 9.25 28.45
CA ARG A 378 -10.70 9.50 28.42
C ARG A 378 -11.50 8.29 27.93
N ALA A 379 -11.01 7.61 26.90
CA ALA A 379 -11.66 6.42 26.36
C ALA A 379 -11.71 5.30 27.42
N SER A 380 -10.59 5.12 28.13
CA SER A 380 -10.47 4.15 29.23
C SER A 380 -11.39 4.48 30.40
N GLU A 381 -11.51 5.76 30.78
CA GLU A 381 -12.42 6.20 31.84
C GLU A 381 -13.89 6.01 31.44
N THR A 382 -14.24 6.25 30.18
CA THR A 382 -15.59 6.04 29.64
C THR A 382 -15.99 4.56 29.72
N MET A 383 -15.07 3.66 29.33
CA MET A 383 -15.29 2.22 29.47
C MET A 383 -15.47 1.78 30.93
N ARG A 384 -14.66 2.32 31.85
CA ARG A 384 -14.80 2.03 33.30
C ARG A 384 -16.15 2.46 33.86
N LYS A 385 -16.80 3.47 33.27
CA LYS A 385 -18.15 3.91 33.59
C LYS A 385 -19.25 3.07 32.92
N GLY A 386 -18.90 2.00 32.20
CA GLY A 386 -19.85 1.15 31.47
C GLY A 386 -20.45 1.80 30.23
N LYS A 387 -19.88 2.92 29.74
CA LYS A 387 -20.34 3.61 28.53
C LYS A 387 -19.47 3.25 27.33
N HIS A 388 -20.04 3.35 26.13
CA HIS A 388 -19.28 3.19 24.89
C HIS A 388 -18.56 4.48 24.51
N ASN A 389 -17.51 4.34 23.69
CA ASN A 389 -16.87 5.47 23.04
C ASN A 389 -17.45 5.65 21.62
N ILE A 390 -17.67 6.89 21.22
CA ILE A 390 -18.12 7.27 19.88
C ILE A 390 -17.13 8.29 19.32
N ILE A 391 -16.76 8.13 18.06
CA ILE A 391 -15.92 9.07 17.33
C ILE A 391 -16.81 9.84 16.35
N VAL A 392 -16.65 11.17 16.30
CA VAL A 392 -17.26 12.01 15.25
C VAL A 392 -16.18 12.57 14.34
N ALA A 393 -16.38 12.49 13.03
CA ALA A 393 -15.40 12.90 12.03
C ALA A 393 -16.00 13.69 10.86
N GLY A 394 -15.14 14.42 10.15
CA GLY A 394 -15.48 15.13 8.93
C GLY A 394 -15.53 14.22 7.69
N ASP A 395 -15.21 14.79 6.53
CA ASP A 395 -15.09 14.08 5.25
C ASP A 395 -13.77 13.29 5.16
N SER A 396 -13.75 12.20 4.39
CA SER A 396 -12.55 11.37 4.13
C SER A 396 -11.88 10.84 5.43
N TYR A 397 -12.67 10.24 6.32
CA TYR A 397 -12.12 9.63 7.54
C TYR A 397 -11.44 8.28 7.25
N GLY A 398 -10.17 8.14 7.64
CA GLY A 398 -9.38 6.92 7.51
C GLY A 398 -8.45 6.85 6.30
N GLN A 399 -7.97 7.99 5.78
CA GLN A 399 -7.13 8.04 4.58
C GLN A 399 -5.76 7.35 4.76
N GLY A 400 -5.26 6.78 3.66
CA GLY A 400 -3.87 6.37 3.54
C GLY A 400 -3.66 4.88 3.82
N SER A 401 -2.77 4.56 4.76
CA SER A 401 -2.27 3.19 4.95
C SER A 401 -3.39 2.21 5.36
N SER A 402 -3.33 0.98 4.85
CA SER A 402 -4.28 -0.13 5.11
C SER A 402 -4.20 -0.73 6.52
N ARG A 403 -3.53 -0.07 7.47
CA ARG A 403 -3.29 -0.59 8.83
C ARG A 403 -4.60 -0.82 9.58
N GLU A 404 -4.91 -2.10 9.80
CA GLU A 404 -6.06 -2.56 10.56
C GLU A 404 -6.06 -2.07 12.03
N HIS A 405 -4.88 -1.75 12.58
CA HIS A 405 -4.67 -1.14 13.90
C HIS A 405 -5.46 0.15 14.10
N ALA A 406 -5.71 0.90 13.02
CA ALA A 406 -6.52 2.11 13.06
C ALA A 406 -8.00 1.84 13.40
N ALA A 407 -8.46 0.60 13.30
CA ALA A 407 -9.79 0.16 13.75
C ALA A 407 -9.70 -0.76 14.99
N LEU A 408 -8.72 -1.68 15.01
CA LEU A 408 -8.51 -2.63 16.10
C LEU A 408 -8.21 -1.95 17.44
N CYS A 409 -7.32 -0.94 17.47
CA CYS A 409 -6.97 -0.23 18.70
C CYS A 409 -8.15 0.63 19.22
N PRO A 410 -8.89 1.39 18.40
CA PRO A 410 -10.15 2.00 18.83
C PRO A 410 -11.20 1.00 19.34
N ALA A 411 -11.35 -0.16 18.68
CA ALA A 411 -12.28 -1.20 19.12
C ALA A 411 -11.89 -1.74 20.50
N PHE A 412 -10.59 -1.94 20.74
CA PHE A 412 -10.06 -2.31 22.06
C PHE A 412 -10.38 -1.27 23.13
N LEU A 413 -10.40 0.01 22.77
CA LEU A 413 -10.82 1.12 23.63
C LEU A 413 -12.33 1.29 23.73
N GLY A 414 -13.13 0.29 23.32
CA GLY A 414 -14.58 0.31 23.49
C GLY A 414 -15.30 1.28 22.57
N VAL A 415 -14.67 1.70 21.47
CA VAL A 415 -15.36 2.44 20.41
C VAL A 415 -16.38 1.50 19.77
N LYS A 416 -17.64 1.93 19.71
CA LYS A 416 -18.74 1.13 19.10
C LYS A 416 -19.33 1.74 17.85
N ALA A 417 -19.17 3.05 17.66
CA ALA A 417 -19.59 3.72 16.44
C ALA A 417 -18.60 4.82 16.04
N VAL A 418 -18.45 5.01 14.73
CA VAL A 418 -17.87 6.21 14.14
C VAL A 418 -18.95 6.87 13.30
N ILE A 419 -19.23 8.15 13.55
CA ILE A 419 -20.17 8.95 12.77
C ILE A 419 -19.36 9.97 11.97
N ALA A 420 -19.32 9.84 10.66
CA ALA A 420 -18.51 10.69 9.78
C ALA A 420 -19.34 11.27 8.63
N LYS A 421 -18.84 12.32 7.97
CA LYS A 421 -19.45 12.79 6.71
C LYS A 421 -19.16 11.85 5.55
N SER A 422 -17.99 11.21 5.55
CA SER A 422 -17.60 10.16 4.59
C SER A 422 -16.41 9.34 5.11
N PHE A 423 -16.22 8.13 4.58
CA PHE A 423 -15.15 7.20 4.95
C PHE A 423 -14.29 6.80 3.77
N GLU A 424 -13.04 6.47 4.04
CA GLU A 424 -12.14 5.82 3.08
C GLU A 424 -12.36 4.31 3.08
N ARG A 425 -12.44 3.71 1.88
CA ARG A 425 -12.93 2.33 1.64
C ARG A 425 -12.26 1.27 2.52
N ILE A 426 -10.92 1.24 2.54
CA ILE A 426 -10.15 0.23 3.29
C ILE A 426 -10.36 0.41 4.79
N HIS A 427 -10.42 1.66 5.27
CA HIS A 427 -10.63 1.92 6.68
C HIS A 427 -12.04 1.53 7.13
N MET A 428 -13.07 1.81 6.32
CA MET A 428 -14.43 1.35 6.58
C MET A 428 -14.51 -0.17 6.72
N ALA A 429 -13.86 -0.91 5.81
CA ALA A 429 -13.76 -2.38 5.89
C ALA A 429 -13.10 -2.84 7.21
N ASN A 430 -12.06 -2.16 7.67
CA ASN A 430 -11.40 -2.47 8.94
C ASN A 430 -12.31 -2.18 10.15
N LEU A 431 -13.07 -1.08 10.15
CA LEU A 431 -14.06 -0.80 11.20
C LEU A 431 -15.07 -1.95 11.32
N ILE A 432 -15.58 -2.42 10.18
CA ILE A 432 -16.52 -3.55 10.09
C ILE A 432 -15.90 -4.83 10.65
N ASN A 433 -14.66 -5.13 10.26
CA ASN A 433 -13.96 -6.34 10.69
C ASN A 433 -13.81 -6.42 12.23
N PHE A 434 -13.72 -5.29 12.92
CA PHE A 434 -13.61 -5.23 14.39
C PHE A 434 -14.90 -4.81 15.10
N GLY A 435 -16.04 -4.83 14.39
CA GLY A 435 -17.35 -4.60 15.00
C GLY A 435 -17.62 -3.16 15.43
N ILE A 436 -16.90 -2.19 14.86
CA ILE A 436 -17.22 -0.77 14.98
C ILE A 436 -18.20 -0.42 13.88
N LEU A 437 -19.35 0.17 14.22
CA LEU A 437 -20.37 0.55 13.27
C LEU A 437 -20.02 1.88 12.56
N PRO A 438 -19.73 1.89 11.25
CA PRO A 438 -19.58 3.13 10.48
C PRO A 438 -20.96 3.71 10.14
N LEU A 439 -21.18 4.96 10.51
CA LEU A 439 -22.41 5.72 10.29
C LEU A 439 -22.09 7.00 9.52
N ILE A 440 -22.89 7.30 8.51
CA ILE A 440 -22.74 8.49 7.67
C ILE A 440 -23.86 9.46 8.02
N PHE A 441 -23.52 10.74 8.22
CA PHE A 441 -24.54 11.78 8.41
C PHE A 441 -25.47 11.85 7.20
N ASP A 442 -26.79 11.81 7.43
CA ASP A 442 -27.79 12.04 6.38
C ASP A 442 -27.72 13.50 5.94
N THR A 443 -27.61 14.42 6.91
CA THR A 443 -27.34 15.84 6.67
C THR A 443 -25.96 16.21 7.21
N LYS A 444 -25.01 16.51 6.31
CA LYS A 444 -23.61 16.81 6.69
C LYS A 444 -23.46 17.97 7.68
N SER A 445 -24.41 18.90 7.74
CA SER A 445 -24.38 20.02 8.70
C SER A 445 -24.61 19.59 10.15
N ASP A 446 -25.22 18.43 10.40
CA ASP A 446 -25.46 17.90 11.75
C ASP A 446 -24.15 17.62 12.50
N TYR A 447 -23.05 17.40 11.75
CA TYR A 447 -21.69 17.37 12.30
C TYR A 447 -21.37 18.61 13.16
N ASN A 448 -21.89 19.78 12.82
CA ASN A 448 -21.63 21.02 13.56
C ASN A 448 -22.38 21.08 14.89
N LEU A 449 -23.42 20.27 15.06
CA LEU A 449 -24.28 20.26 16.24
C LEU A 449 -23.77 19.35 17.35
N ILE A 450 -22.72 18.56 17.12
CA ILE A 450 -22.19 17.58 18.07
C ILE A 450 -20.84 18.04 18.58
N ASP A 451 -20.59 17.98 19.88
CA ASP A 451 -19.33 18.35 20.52
C ASP A 451 -18.68 17.15 21.23
N ARG A 452 -17.37 17.27 21.46
CA ARG A 452 -16.66 16.30 22.30
C ARG A 452 -17.24 16.34 23.71
N GLY A 453 -17.66 15.18 24.22
CA GLY A 453 -18.27 15.02 25.53
C GLY A 453 -19.78 14.83 25.49
N ASP A 454 -20.42 15.06 24.34
CA ASP A 454 -21.86 14.80 24.19
C ASP A 454 -22.19 13.32 24.41
N GLU A 455 -23.32 13.05 25.05
CA GLU A 455 -23.82 11.71 25.30
C GLU A 455 -24.84 11.32 24.23
N LEU A 456 -24.42 10.43 23.34
CA LEU A 456 -25.25 9.97 22.23
C LEU A 456 -25.86 8.61 22.53
N GLU A 457 -27.12 8.45 22.14
CA GLU A 457 -27.87 7.19 22.19
C GLU A 457 -28.37 6.81 20.80
N ILE A 458 -28.14 5.55 20.42
CA ILE A 458 -28.61 4.95 19.17
C ILE A 458 -29.50 3.75 19.51
N PRO A 459 -30.82 3.97 19.69
CA PRO A 459 -31.72 2.94 20.18
C PRO A 459 -32.16 1.95 19.09
N ASN A 460 -32.38 0.70 19.48
CA ASN A 460 -32.86 -0.39 18.61
C ASN A 460 -31.94 -0.65 17.40
N ILE A 461 -30.63 -0.47 17.57
CA ILE A 461 -29.68 -0.48 16.47
C ILE A 461 -29.58 -1.85 15.79
N ARG A 462 -29.70 -2.97 16.55
CA ARG A 462 -29.71 -4.32 15.97
C ARG A 462 -30.86 -4.51 14.98
N ARG A 463 -32.08 -4.12 15.37
CA ARG A 463 -33.27 -4.21 14.52
C ARG A 463 -33.12 -3.34 13.29
N ARG A 464 -32.78 -2.06 13.49
CA ARG A 464 -32.64 -1.10 12.39
C ARG A 464 -31.60 -1.56 11.37
N LEU A 465 -30.45 -2.05 11.85
CA LEU A 465 -29.40 -2.57 10.98
C LEU A 465 -29.83 -3.85 10.25
N SER A 466 -30.51 -4.78 10.93
CA SER A 466 -30.99 -6.03 10.31
C SER A 466 -31.97 -5.77 9.16
N ASN A 467 -32.86 -4.78 9.35
CA ASN A 467 -33.91 -4.43 8.40
C ASN A 467 -33.50 -3.35 7.39
N ASN A 468 -32.26 -2.84 7.46
CA ASN A 468 -31.80 -1.71 6.66
C ASN A 468 -32.67 -0.44 6.82
N GLU A 469 -33.16 -0.20 8.04
CA GLU A 469 -33.96 0.98 8.40
C GLU A 469 -33.05 2.20 8.64
N GLN A 470 -33.62 3.40 8.50
CA GLN A 470 -32.92 4.63 8.87
C GLN A 470 -32.59 4.67 10.37
N ILE A 471 -31.37 5.11 10.69
CA ILE A 471 -30.84 5.13 12.05
C ILE A 471 -30.98 6.56 12.60
N ALA A 472 -31.63 6.68 13.75
CA ALA A 472 -31.74 7.93 14.49
C ALA A 472 -30.76 7.92 15.65
N VAL A 473 -30.09 9.04 15.87
CA VAL A 473 -29.17 9.26 16.99
C VAL A 473 -29.75 10.38 17.84
N ARG A 474 -29.86 10.14 19.14
CA ARG A 474 -30.35 11.10 20.12
C ARG A 474 -29.18 11.65 20.93
N ASP A 475 -29.04 12.96 20.97
CA ASP A 475 -28.10 13.65 21.84
C ASP A 475 -28.76 14.00 23.18
N LYS A 476 -28.38 13.26 24.24
CA LYS A 476 -28.89 13.46 25.60
C LYS A 476 -28.30 14.71 26.28
N SER A 477 -27.17 15.22 25.80
CA SER A 477 -26.54 16.42 26.34
C SER A 477 -27.24 17.70 25.86
N LYS A 478 -27.90 17.66 24.70
CA LYS A 478 -28.54 18.82 24.06
C LYS A 478 -30.06 18.72 24.01
N GLY A 479 -30.66 18.42 25.17
CA GLY A 479 -32.12 18.41 25.32
C GLY A 479 -32.83 17.31 24.53
N GLY A 480 -32.12 16.26 24.10
CA GLY A 480 -32.69 15.15 23.34
C GLY A 480 -32.82 15.42 21.84
N HIS A 481 -32.07 16.38 21.29
CA HIS A 481 -32.03 16.62 19.84
C HIS A 481 -31.74 15.31 19.07
N GLU A 482 -32.52 15.05 18.03
CA GLU A 482 -32.37 13.86 17.20
C GLU A 482 -31.92 14.24 15.79
N PHE A 483 -30.94 13.51 15.28
CA PHE A 483 -30.48 13.61 13.91
C PHE A 483 -30.41 12.22 13.27
N LYS A 484 -30.33 12.20 11.93
CA LYS A 484 -30.39 10.98 11.13
C LYS A 484 -29.02 10.63 10.58
N VAL A 485 -28.76 9.33 10.58
CA VAL A 485 -27.57 8.74 9.97
C VAL A 485 -27.97 7.52 9.14
N CYS A 486 -27.16 7.21 8.15
CA CYS A 486 -27.33 6.05 7.30
C CYS A 486 -26.06 5.18 7.33
N THR A 487 -26.17 4.01 6.71
CA THR A 487 -25.04 3.09 6.56
C THR A 487 -25.11 2.48 5.17
N GLN A 488 -23.96 2.28 4.52
CA GLN A 488 -23.86 1.72 3.17
C GLN A 488 -23.45 0.24 3.18
N LEU A 489 -23.69 -0.44 4.30
CA LEU A 489 -23.26 -1.82 4.52
C LEU A 489 -24.09 -2.82 3.72
N THR A 490 -23.43 -3.76 3.07
CA THR A 490 -24.02 -4.95 2.46
C THR A 490 -24.67 -5.86 3.50
N LYS A 491 -25.55 -6.77 3.07
CA LYS A 491 -26.18 -7.77 3.97
C LYS A 491 -25.15 -8.57 4.80
N ARG A 492 -24.02 -8.91 4.18
CA ARG A 492 -22.92 -9.64 4.84
C ARG A 492 -22.24 -8.77 5.89
N GLU A 493 -21.89 -7.53 5.55
CA GLU A 493 -21.24 -6.60 6.50
C GLU A 493 -22.14 -6.27 7.69
N ARG A 494 -23.45 -6.13 7.47
CA ARG A 494 -24.43 -5.98 8.57
C ARG A 494 -24.41 -7.19 9.50
N SER A 495 -24.34 -8.40 8.95
CA SER A 495 -24.23 -9.64 9.73
C SER A 495 -22.93 -9.71 10.54
N ILE A 496 -21.81 -9.26 9.95
CA ILE A 496 -20.51 -9.16 10.61
C ILE A 496 -20.56 -8.20 11.80
N ILE A 497 -21.11 -6.99 11.61
CA ILE A 497 -21.28 -6.02 12.69
C ILE A 497 -22.17 -6.58 13.80
N LEU A 498 -23.30 -7.22 13.45
CA LEU A 498 -24.23 -7.79 14.43
C LEU A 498 -23.58 -8.84 15.33
N ALA A 499 -22.65 -9.65 14.79
CA ALA A 499 -21.86 -10.63 15.53
C ALA A 499 -20.74 -10.01 16.39
N GLY A 500 -20.43 -8.72 16.19
CA GLY A 500 -19.35 -8.02 16.89
C GLY A 500 -18.01 -8.02 16.15
N GLY A 501 -18.00 -8.34 14.86
CA GLY A 501 -16.81 -8.34 14.01
C GLY A 501 -16.65 -9.64 13.21
N LEU A 502 -15.66 -9.66 12.32
CA LEU A 502 -15.46 -10.74 11.35
C LEU A 502 -15.06 -12.06 12.02
N LEU A 503 -14.20 -12.01 13.04
CA LEU A 503 -13.77 -13.20 13.77
C LEU A 503 -14.93 -13.87 14.54
N PRO A 504 -15.75 -13.14 15.34
CA PRO A 504 -16.99 -13.68 15.89
C PRO A 504 -17.93 -14.28 14.85
N TYR A 505 -18.19 -13.55 13.75
CA TYR A 505 -19.07 -14.01 12.66
C TYR A 505 -18.60 -15.33 12.05
N ILE A 506 -17.30 -15.48 11.76
CA ILE A 506 -16.73 -16.73 11.26
C ILE A 506 -16.87 -17.85 12.29
N LYS A 507 -16.62 -17.56 13.58
CA LYS A 507 -16.74 -18.55 14.66
C LYS A 507 -18.17 -19.07 14.83
N GLU A 508 -19.17 -18.21 14.69
CA GLU A 508 -20.59 -18.60 14.68
C GLU A 508 -20.92 -19.49 13.47
N GLY A 509 -20.43 -19.12 12.28
CA GLY A 509 -20.61 -19.91 11.05
C GLY A 509 -20.00 -21.31 11.12
N ILE A 510 -18.81 -21.45 11.75
CA ILE A 510 -18.16 -22.75 11.97
C ILE A 510 -18.99 -23.63 12.93
N LYS A 511 -19.62 -23.03 13.96
CA LYS A 511 -20.48 -23.77 14.89
C LYS A 511 -21.81 -24.20 14.27
N GLY A 512 -22.37 -23.42 13.35
CA GLY A 512 -23.62 -23.75 12.63
C GLY A 512 -23.46 -24.75 11.48
N GLY A 513 -22.23 -25.04 11.05
CA GLY A 513 -21.93 -26.02 9.99
C GLY A 513 -21.78 -27.46 10.47
N GLY A 514 -21.90 -27.73 11.78
CA GLY A 514 -21.78 -29.06 12.37
C GLY A 514 -23.04 -29.95 12.26
N GLU A 515 -24.14 -29.45 11.70
CA GLU A 515 -25.41 -30.18 11.56
C GLU A 515 -25.93 -30.25 10.11
N ARG A 516 -25.05 -30.20 9.11
CA ARG A 516 -25.41 -30.65 7.76
C ARG A 516 -24.55 -31.84 7.38
N GLY A 517 -25.00 -33.00 7.85
CA GLY A 517 -24.62 -34.30 7.33
C GLY A 517 -25.22 -34.54 5.94
#